data_AF-A0A7J8VHU9-F1
#
_entry.id   AF-A0A7J8VHU9-F1
#
_cell.length_a   1.000
_cell.length_b   1.000
_cell.length_c   1.000
_cell.angle_alpha   90.00
_cell.angle_beta   90.00
_cell.angle_gamma   90.00
#
_symmetry.space_group_name_H-M   'P 1'
#
loop_
_entity.id
_entity.type
_entity.pdbx_description
1 polymer ?
#
loop_
_entity_poly.entity_id
_entity_poly.type
_entity_poly.pdbx_seq_one_letter_code
_entity_poly.pdbx_strand_id
1 'polypeptide(L)' 'LKCYNGRCYHIEPIPGEEDQYICYEAYCLDLFEECSVTNMFTSIVGNVFGFKALRALRLEDLRILTTYIKTFQGSPHGI' A
#
# COMPACT_ATOMS: atom_id res chain seq x y z
N LEU A 1 -5.20 10.51 -16.56
CA LEU A 1 -3.77 10.75 -16.23
C LEU A 1 -3.51 11.01 -14.74
N LYS A 2 -4.38 11.68 -13.96
CA LYS A 2 -4.13 11.94 -12.52
C LYS A 2 -4.32 10.76 -11.56
N CYS A 3 -4.99 9.68 -11.99
CA CYS A 3 -5.38 8.54 -11.14
C CYS A 3 -4.46 7.30 -11.24
N TYR A 4 -3.37 7.38 -12.02
CA TYR A 4 -2.47 6.24 -12.24
C TYR A 4 -1.22 6.25 -11.36
N ASN A 5 -1.03 7.29 -10.55
CA ASN A 5 0.11 7.40 -9.66
C ASN A 5 -0.39 7.36 -8.21
N GLY A 6 0.24 6.53 -7.39
CA GLY A 6 0.13 6.62 -5.94
C GLY A 6 0.52 8.01 -5.47
N ARG A 7 -0.18 8.53 -4.46
CA ARG A 7 0.11 9.84 -3.89
C ARG A 7 0.35 9.73 -2.41
N CYS A 8 1.52 10.21 -1.98
CA CYS A 8 1.73 10.51 -0.58
C CYS A 8 0.90 11.75 -0.22
N TYR A 9 0.01 11.61 0.76
CA TYR A 9 -0.88 12.69 1.21
C TYR A 9 -0.54 13.20 2.61
N HIS A 10 0.20 12.41 3.40
CA HIS A 10 0.62 12.78 4.73
C HIS A 10 1.96 12.12 5.07
N ILE A 11 2.83 12.87 5.74
CA ILE A 11 4.11 12.38 6.27
C ILE A 11 4.20 12.89 7.69
N GLU A 12 4.42 11.99 8.63
CA GLU A 12 4.65 12.34 10.03
C GLU A 12 6.01 11.79 10.50
N PRO A 13 6.78 12.57 11.27
CA PRO A 13 8.00 12.07 11.91
C PRO A 13 7.63 11.17 13.08
N ILE A 14 8.41 10.12 13.32
CA ILE A 14 8.19 9.23 14.45
C ILE A 14 8.73 9.90 15.72
N PRO A 15 7.92 10.05 16.80
CA PRO A 15 8.39 10.62 18.05
C PRO A 15 9.54 9.77 18.63
N GLY A 16 10.73 10.38 18.78
CA GLY A 16 11.91 9.73 19.36
C GLY A 16 12.91 9.19 18.35
N GLU A 17 12.63 9.25 17.04
CA GLU A 17 13.55 8.85 15.97
C GLU A 17 13.80 10.02 15.02
N GLU A 18 15.05 10.44 14.82
CA GLU A 18 15.38 11.62 14.00
C GLU A 18 15.36 11.35 12.49
N ASP A 19 15.55 10.09 12.08
CA ASP A 19 15.66 9.67 10.68
C ASP A 19 14.49 8.78 10.20
N GLN A 20 13.41 8.65 11.00
CA GLN A 20 12.28 7.79 10.66
C GLN A 20 10.99 8.60 10.47
N TYR A 21 10.26 8.23 9.41
CA TYR A 21 9.04 8.90 8.99
C TYR A 21 7.98 7.86 8.63
N ILE A 22 6.75 8.13 9.00
CA ILE A 22 5.58 7.37 8.54
C ILE A 22 4.98 8.16 7.36
N CYS A 23 4.98 7.53 6.20
CA CYS A 23 4.39 8.08 4.99
C CYS A 23 3.06 7.40 4.71
N TYR A 24 2.01 8.19 4.55
CA TYR A 24 0.70 7.70 4.15
C TYR A 24 0.50 7.90 2.65
N GLU A 25 0.31 6.80 1.94
CA GLU A 25 0.11 6.77 0.50
C GLU A 25 -1.29 6.27 0.13
N ALA A 26 -1.91 6.94 -0.83
CA ALA A 26 -3.19 6.56 -1.40
C ALA A 26 -3.02 6.13 -2.86
N TYR A 27 -3.61 4.97 -3.19
CA TYR A 27 -3.63 4.38 -4.53
C TYR A 27 -5.08 4.26 -5.00
N CYS A 28 -5.34 4.56 -6.28
CA CYS A 28 -6.66 4.35 -6.87
C CYS A 28 -6.93 2.85 -7.09
N LEU A 29 -8.18 2.43 -6.90
CA LEU A 29 -8.60 1.03 -7.11
C LEU A 29 -8.39 0.54 -8.53
N ASP A 30 -8.51 1.44 -9.52
CA ASP A 30 -8.31 1.11 -10.95
C ASP A 30 -6.89 0.62 -11.27
N LEU A 31 -5.93 0.78 -10.34
CA LEU A 31 -4.57 0.24 -10.47
C LEU A 31 -4.48 -1.24 -10.12
N PHE A 32 -5.48 -1.77 -9.41
CA PHE A 32 -5.47 -3.12 -8.90
C PHE A 32 -6.40 -4.01 -9.71
N GLU A 33 -5.90 -5.20 -10.03
CA GLU A 33 -6.69 -6.25 -10.65
C GLU A 33 -7.60 -6.89 -9.59
N GLU A 34 -8.88 -7.02 -9.91
CA GLU A 34 -9.85 -7.69 -9.05
C GLU A 34 -9.39 -9.13 -8.74
N CYS A 35 -9.65 -9.60 -7.53
CA CYS A 35 -9.25 -10.94 -7.07
C CYS A 35 -7.72 -11.21 -7.02
N SER A 36 -6.86 -10.20 -7.16
CA SER A 36 -5.40 -10.40 -7.24
C SER A 36 -4.62 -9.69 -6.13
N VAL A 37 -4.51 -10.34 -4.95
CA VAL A 37 -3.66 -9.84 -3.85
C VAL A 37 -2.20 -9.66 -4.29
N THR A 38 -1.71 -10.54 -5.18
CA THR A 38 -0.36 -10.46 -5.73
C THR A 38 -0.12 -9.19 -6.54
N ASN A 39 -1.06 -8.79 -7.41
CA ASN A 39 -0.92 -7.57 -8.19
C ASN A 39 -0.92 -6.33 -7.28
N MET A 40 -1.78 -6.32 -6.25
CA MET A 40 -1.81 -5.23 -5.26
C MET A 40 -0.48 -5.08 -4.52
N PHE A 41 0.07 -6.16 -3.97
CA PHE A 41 1.34 -6.09 -3.24
C PHE A 41 2.53 -5.78 -4.14
N THR A 42 2.59 -6.35 -5.34
CA THR A 42 3.70 -6.06 -6.27
C THR A 42 3.69 -4.61 -6.74
N SER A 43 2.51 -4.01 -6.93
CA SER A 43 2.37 -2.59 -7.28
C SER A 43 2.80 -1.65 -6.15
N ILE A 44 2.47 -1.98 -4.89
CA ILE A 44 2.82 -1.16 -3.72
C ILE A 44 4.29 -1.36 -3.34
N VAL A 45 4.72 -2.60 -3.13
CA VAL A 45 6.07 -2.92 -2.61
C VAL A 45 7.13 -2.80 -3.70
N GLY A 46 6.80 -3.21 -4.93
CA GLY A 46 7.77 -3.32 -6.03
C GLY A 46 8.38 -2.00 -6.47
N ASN A 47 7.67 -0.88 -6.32
CA ASN A 47 8.19 0.44 -6.71
C ASN A 47 9.08 1.11 -5.65
N VAL A 48 8.86 0.84 -4.36
CA VAL A 48 9.49 1.62 -3.27
C VAL A 48 10.59 0.88 -2.51
N PHE A 49 10.59 -0.46 -2.46
CA PHE A 49 11.62 -1.21 -1.74
C PHE A 49 13.01 -1.23 -2.41
N GLY A 50 13.12 -0.78 -3.67
CA GLY A 50 14.37 -0.72 -4.43
C GLY A 50 15.05 0.65 -4.47
N PHE A 51 14.53 1.63 -3.73
CA PHE A 51 14.99 3.02 -3.85
C PHE A 51 16.31 3.22 -3.11
N LYS A 52 17.39 3.52 -3.85
CA LYS A 52 18.75 3.74 -3.29
C LYS A 52 18.81 4.85 -2.24
N ALA A 53 17.83 5.76 -2.22
CA ALA A 53 17.77 6.85 -1.24
C ALA A 53 17.14 6.43 0.11
N LEU A 54 16.55 5.24 0.20
CA LEU A 54 15.93 4.73 1.43
C LEU A 54 16.81 3.63 2.01
N ARG A 55 17.25 3.80 3.27
CA ARG A 55 18.06 2.80 3.99
C ARG A 55 17.26 1.56 4.37
N ALA A 56 16.01 1.77 4.76
CA ALA A 56 15.06 0.72 5.10
C ALA A 56 13.64 1.27 4.86
N LEU A 57 12.75 0.40 4.41
CA LEU A 57 11.33 0.69 4.27
C LEU A 57 10.56 -0.43 4.96
N ARG A 58 9.48 -0.08 5.67
CA ARG A 58 8.58 -1.04 6.30
C ARG A 58 7.16 -0.61 5.98
N LEU A 59 6.38 -1.53 5.41
CA LEU A 59 4.94 -1.33 5.28
C LEU A 59 4.31 -1.68 6.62
N GLU A 60 3.78 -0.68 7.32
CA GLU A 60 3.24 -0.86 8.68
C GLU A 60 1.77 -1.32 8.66
N ASP A 61 0.93 -0.65 7.89
CA ASP A 61 -0.49 -0.99 7.75
C ASP A 61 -0.96 -0.76 6.31
N LEU A 62 -1.98 -1.51 5.90
CA LEU A 62 -2.64 -1.33 4.61
C LEU A 62 -4.15 -1.29 4.80
N ARG A 63 -4.77 -0.14 4.52
CA ARG A 63 -6.22 -0.03 4.47
C ARG A 63 -6.76 -0.47 3.12
N ILE A 64 -7.33 -1.67 3.08
CA ILE A 64 -7.99 -2.22 1.89
C ILE A 64 -9.45 -1.77 1.85
N LEU A 65 -9.88 -1.20 0.72
CA LEU A 65 -11.27 -0.78 0.55
C LEU A 65 -12.22 -2.00 0.53
N THR A 66 -13.40 -1.86 1.13
CA THR A 66 -14.41 -2.93 1.15
C THR A 66 -14.86 -3.37 -0.25
N THR A 67 -14.84 -2.48 -1.24
CA THR A 67 -15.14 -2.82 -2.64
C THR A 67 -14.14 -3.83 -3.21
N TYR A 68 -12.85 -3.70 -2.87
CA TYR A 68 -11.83 -4.66 -3.29
C TYR A 68 -11.96 -5.97 -2.53
N ILE A 69 -12.22 -5.93 -1.22
CA ILE A 69 -12.40 -7.16 -0.42
C ILE A 69 -13.57 -8.00 -0.95
N LYS A 70 -14.65 -7.36 -1.42
CA LYS A 70 -15.83 -8.05 -1.98
C LYS A 70 -15.55 -8.83 -3.27
N THR A 71 -14.47 -8.55 -3.99
CA THR A 71 -14.11 -9.34 -5.18
C THR A 71 -13.57 -10.72 -4.78
N PHE A 72 -13.03 -10.86 -3.58
CA PHE A 72 -12.46 -12.11 -3.12
C PHE A 72 -13.55 -13.05 -2.60
N GLN A 73 -13.42 -14.34 -2.95
CA GLN A 73 -14.30 -15.40 -2.47
C GLN A 73 -14.23 -15.59 -0.93
N GLY A 74 -13.21 -15.06 -0.27
CA GLY A 74 -13.00 -15.21 1.18
C GLY A 74 -12.67 -16.65 1.57
N SER A 75 -12.74 -16.96 2.87
CA SER A 75 -12.57 -18.35 3.32
C SER A 75 -13.81 -19.17 2.94
N PRO A 76 -13.66 -20.34 2.29
CA PRO A 76 -14.79 -21.18 1.89
C PRO A 76 -15.60 -21.69 3.09
N HIS A 77 -15.02 -21.73 4.29
CA HIS A 77 -15.72 -21.97 5.54
C HIS A 77 -15.26 -20.93 6.58
N GLY A 78 -16.23 -20.26 7.22
CA GLY A 78 -15.98 -19.36 8.35
C GLY A 78 -15.73 -20.14 9.63
N ILE A 79 -15.17 -19.46 10.64
CA ILE A 79 -14.85 -20.01 11.97
C ILE A 79 -16.13 -20.35 12.74
#